data_AF-A0A9Q8PYG8-F1
#
_entry.id   AF-A0A9Q8PYG8-F1
#
_cell.length_a   1.000
_cell.length_b   1.000
_cell.length_c   1.000
_cell.angle_alpha   90.00
_cell.angle_beta   90.00
_cell.angle_gamma   90.00
#
_symmetry.space_group_name_H-M   'P 1'
#
loop_
_entity.id
_entity.type
_entity.pdbx_description
1 polymer ?
#
loop_
_entity_poly.entity_id
_entity_poly.type
_entity_poly.pdbx_seq_one_letter_code
_entity_poly.pdbx_strand_id
1 'polypeptide(L)'
;MKRFYIKLFIVGLLSLSVFAYVYYNTVHDSDVFQIVKQRIEQKTKATKPLIFNDMRIAQRLEQSKGEMLRVCGDFQYSTAGNKQAFVAIVNISNNKISSGGQILLADSEFTRSSIYTLCAEQH
;
A
#
# COMPACT_ATOMS: atom_id res chain seq x y z
N MET A 1 -12.47 -17.15 -46.37
CA MET A 1 -11.89 -16.01 -45.62
C MET A 1 -12.67 -15.61 -44.37
N LYS A 2 -14.02 -15.48 -44.37
CA LYS A 2 -14.83 -15.11 -43.17
C LYS A 2 -14.60 -15.95 -41.90
N ARG A 3 -14.38 -17.27 -42.03
CA ARG A 3 -14.08 -18.17 -40.89
C ARG A 3 -12.73 -17.93 -40.22
N PHE A 4 -11.76 -17.33 -40.92
CA PHE A 4 -10.42 -17.05 -40.39
C PHE A 4 -10.44 -15.80 -39.49
N TYR A 5 -11.16 -14.76 -39.90
CA TYR A 5 -11.36 -13.54 -39.11
C TYR A 5 -12.10 -13.79 -37.80
N ILE A 6 -13.10 -14.68 -37.79
CA ILE A 6 -13.83 -15.05 -36.56
C ILE A 6 -12.93 -15.77 -35.55
N LYS A 7 -12.04 -16.66 -36.03
CA LYS A 7 -11.08 -17.36 -35.15
C LYS A 7 -10.07 -16.39 -34.52
N LEU A 8 -9.56 -15.43 -35.30
CA LEU A 8 -8.68 -14.37 -34.77
C LEU A 8 -9.39 -13.47 -33.77
N PHE A 9 -10.67 -13.15 -34.00
CA PHE A 9 -11.47 -12.34 -33.08
C PHE A 9 -11.70 -13.04 -31.73
N ILE A 10 -11.99 -14.35 -31.74
CA ILE A 10 -12.15 -15.16 -30.52
C ILE A 10 -10.84 -15.24 -29.72
N VAL A 11 -9.70 -15.44 -30.41
CA VAL A 11 -8.38 -15.45 -29.76
C VAL A 11 -8.06 -14.09 -29.13
N GLY A 12 -8.38 -12.98 -29.82
CA GLY A 12 -8.28 -11.63 -29.26
C GLY A 12 -9.14 -11.44 -28.01
N LEU A 13 -10.40 -11.88 -28.04
CA LEU A 13 -11.32 -11.79 -26.89
C LEU A 13 -10.84 -12.60 -25.67
N LEU A 14 -10.27 -13.78 -25.89
CA LEU A 14 -9.70 -14.62 -24.83
C LEU A 14 -8.44 -13.99 -24.23
N SER A 15 -7.57 -13.38 -25.05
CA SER A 15 -6.40 -12.67 -24.52
C SER A 15 -6.79 -11.46 -23.67
N LEU A 16 -7.76 -10.65 -24.10
CA LEU A 16 -8.24 -9.47 -23.36
C LEU A 16 -8.83 -9.84 -21.99
N SER A 17 -9.53 -10.97 -21.90
CA SER A 17 -10.13 -11.44 -20.64
C SER A 17 -9.07 -11.95 -19.66
N VAL A 18 -8.00 -12.60 -20.14
CA VAL A 18 -6.86 -13.00 -19.29
C VAL A 18 -6.07 -11.77 -18.81
N PHE A 19 -5.79 -10.80 -19.69
CA PHE A 19 -5.10 -9.57 -19.30
C PHE A 19 -5.92 -8.74 -18.30
N ALA A 20 -7.24 -8.62 -18.49
CA ALA A 20 -8.11 -7.95 -17.53
C ALA A 20 -8.12 -8.66 -16.17
N TYR A 21 -8.12 -9.99 -16.15
CA TYR A 21 -8.07 -10.77 -14.90
C TYR A 21 -6.75 -10.58 -14.14
N VAL A 22 -5.62 -10.55 -14.83
CA VAL A 22 -4.30 -10.33 -14.21
C VAL A 22 -4.17 -8.89 -13.69
N TYR A 23 -4.60 -7.91 -14.48
CA TYR A 23 -4.53 -6.50 -14.10
C TYR A 23 -5.39 -6.20 -12.86
N TYR A 24 -6.63 -6.73 -12.82
CA TYR A 24 -7.53 -6.51 -11.70
C TYR A 24 -7.08 -7.21 -10.40
N ASN A 25 -6.32 -8.30 -10.54
CA ASN A 25 -5.81 -9.05 -9.40
C ASN A 25 -4.38 -8.64 -9.03
N THR A 26 -3.81 -7.54 -9.52
CA THR A 26 -2.48 -7.09 -9.09
C THR A 26 -2.62 -5.99 -8.05
N VAL A 27 -1.99 -6.16 -6.89
CA VAL A 27 -1.97 -5.12 -5.85
C VAL A 27 -0.98 -4.04 -6.27
N HIS A 28 -1.46 -2.82 -6.42
CA HIS A 28 -0.62 -1.67 -6.74
C HIS A 28 -0.19 -0.95 -5.47
N ASP A 29 0.91 -0.20 -5.54
CA ASP A 29 1.39 0.61 -4.41
C ASP A 29 0.35 1.64 -3.94
N SER A 30 -0.51 2.11 -4.85
CA SER A 30 -1.65 2.98 -4.51
C SER A 30 -2.65 2.31 -3.56
N ASP A 31 -2.92 1.02 -3.77
CA ASP A 31 -3.85 0.25 -2.93
C ASP A 31 -3.26 0.06 -1.53
N VAL A 32 -1.95 -0.18 -1.47
CA VAL A 32 -1.18 -0.27 -0.23
C VAL A 32 -1.27 1.04 0.55
N PHE A 33 -1.00 2.18 -0.11
CA PHE A 33 -1.10 3.49 0.54
C PHE A 33 -2.52 3.82 1.00
N GLN A 34 -3.54 3.49 0.22
CA GLN A 34 -4.93 3.72 0.61
C GLN A 34 -5.30 2.93 1.86
N ILE A 35 -4.92 1.66 1.93
CA ILE A 35 -5.17 0.82 3.12
C ILE A 35 -4.42 1.36 4.35
N VAL A 36 -3.17 1.80 4.19
CA VAL A 36 -2.40 2.40 5.28
C VAL A 36 -3.07 3.67 5.79
N LYS A 37 -3.51 4.57 4.91
CA LYS A 37 -4.27 5.79 5.28
C LYS A 37 -5.50 5.45 6.10
N GLN A 38 -6.34 4.55 5.60
CA GLN A 38 -7.57 4.14 6.27
C GLN A 38 -7.31 3.57 7.66
N ARG A 39 -6.26 2.76 7.82
CA ARG A 39 -5.93 2.18 9.12
C ARG A 39 -5.39 3.22 10.09
N ILE A 40 -4.61 4.19 9.62
CA ILE A 40 -4.14 5.29 10.47
C ILE A 40 -5.34 6.10 10.94
N GLU A 41 -6.25 6.49 10.04
CA GLU A 41 -7.48 7.21 10.37
C GLU A 41 -8.35 6.45 11.38
N GLN A 42 -8.49 5.13 11.23
CA GLN A 42 -9.18 4.26 12.18
C GLN A 42 -8.48 4.23 13.54
N LYS A 43 -7.14 4.08 13.55
CA LYS A 43 -6.35 3.99 14.80
C LYS A 43 -6.34 5.29 15.57
N THR A 44 -6.25 6.42 14.88
CA THR A 44 -6.31 7.77 15.48
C THR A 44 -7.74 8.22 15.78
N LYS A 45 -8.76 7.43 15.40
CA LYS A 45 -10.18 7.79 15.48
C LYS A 45 -10.46 9.18 14.88
N ALA A 46 -9.78 9.48 13.77
CA ALA A 46 -9.84 10.81 13.17
C ALA A 46 -11.27 11.09 12.68
N THR A 47 -11.85 12.20 13.13
CA THR A 47 -13.19 12.64 12.70
C THR A 47 -13.15 13.38 11.35
N LYS A 48 -11.95 13.79 10.92
CA LYS A 48 -11.68 14.48 9.65
C LYS A 48 -10.55 13.77 8.92
N PRO A 49 -10.50 13.85 7.57
CA PRO A 49 -9.42 13.25 6.79
C PRO A 49 -8.07 13.79 7.24
N LEU A 50 -7.10 12.90 7.44
CA LEU A 50 -5.75 13.29 7.79
C LEU A 50 -4.99 13.72 6.54
N ILE A 51 -4.08 14.68 6.71
CA ILE A 51 -3.17 15.10 5.64
C ILE A 51 -1.92 14.25 5.76
N PHE A 52 -1.63 13.46 4.74
CA PHE A 52 -0.44 12.60 4.68
C PHE A 52 0.63 13.25 3.81
N ASN A 53 1.86 13.27 4.32
CA ASN A 53 3.04 13.78 3.63
C ASN A 53 4.11 12.70 3.54
N ASP A 54 4.90 12.74 2.46
CA ASP A 54 6.13 11.95 2.32
C ASP A 54 5.94 10.43 2.50
N MET A 55 4.77 9.93 2.09
CA MET A 55 4.45 8.51 2.16
C MET A 55 5.21 7.73 1.09
N ARG A 56 5.98 6.73 1.53
CA ARG A 56 6.80 5.90 0.64
C ARG A 56 6.92 4.48 1.17
N ILE A 57 7.18 3.54 0.27
CA ILE A 57 7.58 2.18 0.63
C ILE A 57 9.09 2.24 0.94
N ALA A 58 9.44 2.15 2.22
CA ALA A 58 10.83 2.19 2.68
C ALA A 58 11.54 0.83 2.52
N GLN A 59 10.78 -0.28 2.53
CA GLN A 59 11.33 -1.62 2.34
C GLN A 59 10.30 -2.53 1.69
N ARG A 60 10.73 -3.34 0.72
CA ARG A 60 9.97 -4.43 0.12
C ARG A 60 10.73 -5.73 0.36
N LEU A 61 10.11 -6.66 1.07
CA LEU A 61 10.68 -7.97 1.35
C LEU A 61 9.80 -9.04 0.71
N GLU A 62 10.33 -9.70 -0.31
CA GLU A 62 9.67 -10.86 -0.92
C GLU A 62 9.72 -12.05 0.04
N GLN A 63 8.59 -12.74 0.18
CA GLN A 63 8.43 -13.92 1.02
C GLN A 63 7.89 -15.07 0.17
N SER A 64 8.05 -16.30 0.65
CA SER A 64 7.61 -17.51 -0.08
C SER A 64 6.11 -17.57 -0.38
N LYS A 65 5.28 -16.75 0.28
CA LYS A 65 3.82 -16.68 0.11
C LYS A 65 3.29 -15.27 -0.22
N GLY A 66 4.16 -14.35 -0.64
CA GLY A 66 3.77 -12.99 -0.99
C GLY A 66 4.86 -11.96 -0.66
N GLU A 67 4.46 -10.77 -0.24
CA GLU A 67 5.40 -9.66 0.00
C GLU A 67 5.07 -8.96 1.32
N MET A 68 6.10 -8.55 2.05
CA MET A 68 5.97 -7.65 3.18
C MET A 68 6.52 -6.27 2.78
N LEU A 69 5.67 -5.26 2.88
CA LEU A 69 6.01 -3.87 2.60
C LEU A 69 6.06 -3.09 3.90
N ARG A 70 7.13 -2.32 4.09
CA ARG A 70 7.21 -1.30 5.13
C ARG A 70 6.90 0.04 4.49
N VAL A 71 5.79 0.65 4.90
CA VAL A 71 5.36 1.98 4.47
C VAL A 71 5.67 2.97 5.57
N CYS A 72 6.32 4.06 5.20
CA CYS A 72 6.71 5.14 6.09
C CYS A 72 6.14 6.45 5.59
N GLY A 73 5.95 7.40 6.50
CA GLY A 73 5.59 8.77 6.15
C GLY A 73 5.17 9.55 7.39
N ASP A 74 4.63 10.74 7.13
CA ASP A 74 4.08 11.61 8.16
C ASP A 74 2.59 11.86 7.91
N PHE A 75 1.85 12.14 8.98
CA PHE A 75 0.50 12.66 8.88
C PHE A 75 0.27 13.83 9.84
N GLN A 76 -0.74 14.64 9.57
CA GLN A 76 -1.14 15.77 10.39
C GLN A 76 -2.66 15.97 10.34
N TYR A 77 -3.24 16.44 11.45
CA TYR A 77 -4.68 16.67 11.57
C TYR A 77 -5.14 17.97 10.87
N SER A 78 -4.23 18.91 10.66
CA SER A 78 -4.49 20.17 9.94
C SER A 78 -3.22 20.67 9.28
N THR A 79 -3.35 21.61 8.33
CA THR A 79 -2.22 22.22 7.61
C THR A 79 -1.22 22.95 8.53
N ALA A 80 -1.68 23.44 9.67
CA ALA A 80 -0.86 24.13 10.67
C ALA A 80 -0.49 23.23 11.88
N GLY A 81 -0.86 21.94 11.85
CA GLY A 81 -0.65 21.01 12.95
C GLY A 81 0.75 20.38 12.97
N ASN A 82 1.11 19.80 14.11
CA ASN A 82 2.34 19.03 14.24
C ASN A 82 2.26 17.76 13.38
N LYS A 83 3.34 17.49 12.62
CA LYS A 83 3.52 16.24 11.88
C LYS A 83 3.79 15.09 12.85
N GLN A 84 3.09 13.98 12.65
CA GLN A 84 3.29 12.73 13.35
C GLN A 84 3.83 11.69 12.36
N ALA A 85 5.02 11.17 12.66
CA ALA A 85 5.61 10.10 11.86
C ALA A 85 4.89 8.77 12.12
N PHE A 86 4.84 7.93 11.11
CA PHE A 86 4.32 6.58 11.22
C PHE A 86 5.15 5.59 10.43
N VAL A 87 5.08 4.33 10.87
CA VAL A 87 5.51 3.17 10.09
C VAL A 87 4.41 2.12 10.11
N ALA A 88 4.09 1.60 8.94
CA ALA A 88 3.10 0.56 8.73
C ALA A 88 3.75 -0.65 8.05
N ILE A 89 3.46 -1.84 8.55
CA ILE A 89 3.83 -3.10 7.93
C ILE A 89 2.59 -3.64 7.23
N VAL A 90 2.70 -3.81 5.92
CA VAL A 90 1.64 -4.32 5.06
C VAL A 90 2.09 -5.66 4.48
N ASN A 91 1.34 -6.72 4.76
CA ASN A 91 1.60 -8.02 4.18
C ASN A 91 0.64 -8.23 3.00
N ILE A 92 1.16 -8.60 1.85
CA ILE A 92 0.43 -8.98 0.65
C ILE A 92 0.59 -10.49 0.50
N SER A 93 -0.51 -11.23 0.40
CA SER A 93 -0.49 -12.66 0.09
C SER A 93 -1.64 -13.02 -0.85
N ASN A 94 -1.37 -13.89 -1.82
CA ASN A 94 -2.33 -14.23 -2.89
C ASN A 94 -2.97 -12.99 -3.55
N ASN A 95 -2.14 -11.97 -3.80
CA ASN A 95 -2.54 -10.66 -4.33
C ASN A 95 -3.66 -9.97 -3.52
N LYS A 96 -3.70 -10.17 -2.21
CA LYS A 96 -4.57 -9.46 -1.28
C LYS A 96 -3.76 -8.87 -0.15
N ILE A 97 -4.12 -7.64 0.22
CA ILE A 97 -3.54 -6.99 1.40
C ILE A 97 -4.17 -7.61 2.65
N SER A 98 -3.34 -8.22 3.49
CA SER A 98 -3.75 -8.80 4.76
C SER A 98 -4.16 -7.71 5.76
N SER A 99 -5.25 -7.93 6.48
CA SER A 99 -5.76 -7.05 7.54
C SER A 99 -4.87 -6.97 8.77
N GLY A 100 -4.04 -7.99 9.02
CA GLY A 100 -3.19 -8.12 10.23
C GLY A 100 -1.91 -7.28 10.23
N GLY A 101 -1.82 -6.23 9.40
CA GLY A 101 -0.64 -5.38 9.36
C GLY A 101 -0.51 -4.50 10.61
N GLN A 102 0.72 -4.31 11.08
CA GLN A 102 1.00 -3.50 12.26
C GLN A 102 1.22 -2.03 11.87
N ILE A 103 0.79 -1.10 12.72
CA ILE A 103 1.03 0.34 12.54
C ILE A 103 1.58 0.90 13.84
N LEU A 104 2.71 1.58 13.75
CA LEU A 104 3.33 2.31 14.85
C LEU A 104 3.24 3.80 14.53
N LEU A 105 2.76 4.57 15.52
CA LEU A 105 2.64 6.02 15.45
C LEU A 105 3.67 6.65 16.39
N ALA A 106 4.22 7.79 16.01
CA ALA A 106 5.14 8.55 16.84
C ALA A 106 4.40 9.29 17.96
N ASP A 107 4.10 8.59 19.05
CA ASP A 107 3.42 9.16 20.22
C ASP A 107 4.38 9.96 21.16
N SER A 108 5.70 9.82 20.97
CA SER A 108 6.74 10.54 21.74
C SER A 108 7.96 10.85 20.87
N GLU A 109 8.87 11.71 21.34
CA GLU A 109 10.11 11.99 20.61
C GLU A 109 11.01 10.76 20.45
N PHE A 110 10.98 9.85 21.43
CA PHE A 110 11.72 8.60 21.38
C PHE A 110 11.18 7.66 20.29
N THR A 111 9.86 7.47 20.23
CA THR A 111 9.25 6.65 19.19
C THR A 111 9.38 7.29 17.82
N ARG A 112 9.33 8.63 17.74
CA ARG A 112 9.61 9.38 16.50
C ARG A 112 11.00 9.08 15.96
N SER A 113 12.05 9.18 16.79
CA SER A 113 13.41 8.87 16.38
C SER A 113 13.55 7.42 15.92
N SER A 114 12.90 6.49 16.63
CA SER A 114 12.93 5.06 16.29
C SER A 114 12.25 4.78 14.94
N ILE A 115 11.12 5.43 14.67
CA ILE A 115 10.40 5.36 13.40
C ILE A 115 11.28 5.91 12.27
N TYR A 116 11.93 7.06 12.47
CA TYR A 116 12.86 7.58 11.45
C TYR A 116 14.02 6.63 11.17
N THR A 117 14.59 5.97 12.18
CA THR A 117 15.60 4.94 11.95
C THR A 117 15.06 3.74 11.17
N LEU A 118 13.83 3.29 11.46
CA LEU A 118 13.17 2.20 10.72
C LEU A 118 12.79 2.58 9.27
N CYS A 119 12.64 3.88 9.02
CA CYS A 119 12.23 4.47 7.75
C CYS A 119 13.39 5.08 6.94
N ALA A 120 14.58 5.15 7.54
CA ALA A 120 15.82 5.38 6.84
C ALA A 120 16.10 4.11 6.00
N GLU A 121 16.34 4.31 4.71
CA GLU A 121 16.58 3.22 3.77
C GLU A 121 17.67 2.29 4.32
N GLN A 122 17.33 1.02 4.52
CA GLN A 122 18.36 -0.01 4.63
C GLN A 122 18.87 -0.25 3.21
N HIS A 123 19.93 0.49 2.87
CA HIS A 123 20.75 0.25 1.69
C HIS A 123 21.25 -1.19 1.63
#